data_AF-A0A2W7RGP8-F1
#
_entry.id   AF-A0A2W7RGP8-F1
#
_cell.length_a   1.000
_cell.length_b   1.000
_cell.length_c   1.000
_cell.angle_alpha   90.00
_cell.angle_beta   90.00
_cell.angle_gamma   90.00
#
_symmetry.space_group_name_H-M   'P 1'
#
loop_
_entity.id
_entity.type
_entity.pdbx_description
1 polymer ?
#
loop_
_entity_poly.entity_id
_entity_poly.type
_entity_poly.pdbx_seq_one_letter_code
_entity_poly.pdbx_strand_id
1 'polypeptide(L)'
;MKSKPWPTLEEWIQSDETLLDKLAEIEQSELSVEEQAREALDFLCKTYHLPKTSLDVENRDWEDAGDSFYLPISMFEQIAQLLFVEPENNDPRYLVINSAYLIKHKLVIDMSQELSEYLGDDELQGLGYRGEDILTAELVPVRKGESWSELGCRFFIKEVG
;
A
#
# COMPACT_ATOMS: atom_id res chain seq x y z
N MET A 1 -16.99 9.72 22.74
CA MET A 1 -15.94 10.56 22.12
C MET A 1 -16.30 10.72 20.65
N LYS A 2 -16.23 11.92 20.09
CA LYS A 2 -16.44 12.11 18.65
C LYS A 2 -15.15 11.72 17.96
N SER A 3 -15.14 10.65 17.15
CA SER A 3 -14.01 10.39 16.25
C SER A 3 -13.92 11.60 15.32
N LYS A 4 -12.72 12.18 15.20
CA LYS A 4 -12.47 13.13 14.13
C LYS A 4 -12.43 12.29 12.86
N PRO A 5 -13.23 12.61 11.82
CA PRO A 5 -13.05 11.96 10.54
C PRO A 5 -11.62 12.21 10.06
N TRP A 6 -10.97 11.19 9.53
CA TRP A 6 -9.69 11.34 8.85
C TRP A 6 -9.85 12.34 7.70
N PRO A 7 -8.86 13.22 7.44
CA PRO A 7 -8.92 14.11 6.29
C PRO A 7 -9.01 13.26 5.02
N THR A 8 -9.73 13.70 4.01
CA THR A 8 -9.66 13.07 2.68
C THR A 8 -8.23 13.16 2.11
N LEU A 9 -7.92 12.36 1.08
CA LEU A 9 -6.63 12.44 0.40
C LEU A 9 -6.32 13.88 -0.08
N GLU A 10 -7.33 14.55 -0.67
CA GLU A 10 -7.21 15.92 -1.13
C GLU A 10 -7.00 16.90 0.03
N GLU A 11 -7.76 16.76 1.12
CA GLU A 11 -7.60 17.60 2.32
C GLU A 11 -6.22 17.42 2.95
N TRP A 12 -5.69 16.19 2.99
CA TRP A 12 -4.35 15.91 3.49
C TRP A 12 -3.30 16.63 2.66
N ILE A 13 -3.33 16.46 1.32
CA ILE A 13 -2.40 17.11 0.40
C ILE A 13 -2.49 18.64 0.53
N GLN A 14 -3.69 19.20 0.53
CA GLN A 14 -3.88 20.66 0.62
C GLN A 14 -3.46 21.24 1.97
N SER A 15 -3.53 20.46 3.05
CA SER A 15 -3.15 20.89 4.39
C SER A 15 -1.64 20.82 4.65
N ASP A 16 -0.90 20.05 3.86
CA ASP A 16 0.54 19.88 3.97
C ASP A 16 1.24 20.63 2.83
N GLU A 17 1.64 21.89 3.10
CA GLU A 17 2.29 22.79 2.13
C GLU A 17 3.56 22.16 1.52
N THR A 18 4.32 21.40 2.32
CA THR A 18 5.55 20.76 1.86
C THR A 18 5.26 19.62 0.90
N LEU A 19 4.22 18.83 1.15
CA LEU A 19 3.74 17.82 0.22
C LEU A 19 3.16 18.45 -1.05
N LEU A 20 2.30 19.45 -0.91
CA LEU A 20 1.65 20.13 -2.03
C LEU A 20 2.68 20.72 -3.00
N ASP A 21 3.64 21.49 -2.49
CA ASP A 21 4.69 22.10 -3.30
C ASP A 21 5.54 21.04 -4.00
N LYS A 22 5.88 19.94 -3.30
CA LYS A 22 6.69 18.87 -3.89
C LYS A 22 5.94 18.14 -4.99
N LEU A 23 4.65 17.87 -4.83
CA LEU A 23 3.84 17.23 -5.86
C LEU A 23 3.69 18.13 -7.09
N ALA A 24 3.52 19.45 -6.89
CA ALA A 24 3.48 20.41 -7.98
C ALA A 24 4.82 20.49 -8.75
N GLU A 25 5.96 20.44 -8.04
CA GLU A 25 7.29 20.37 -8.65
C GLU A 25 7.44 19.11 -9.52
N ILE A 26 7.06 17.95 -8.98
CA ILE A 26 7.14 16.67 -9.68
C ILE A 26 6.24 16.67 -10.92
N GLU A 27 5.01 17.16 -10.81
CA GLU A 27 4.06 17.21 -11.93
C GLU A 27 4.54 18.13 -13.07
N GLN A 28 5.23 19.22 -12.73
CA GLN A 28 5.80 20.17 -13.69
C GLN A 28 7.17 19.76 -14.25
N SER A 29 7.74 18.64 -13.79
CA SER A 29 9.02 18.13 -14.27
C SER A 29 8.91 17.47 -15.65
N GLU A 30 10.04 17.37 -16.35
CA GLU A 30 10.15 16.64 -17.63
C GLU A 30 10.31 15.12 -17.44
N LEU A 31 10.14 14.60 -16.21
CA LEU A 31 10.26 13.18 -15.90
C LEU A 31 9.09 12.38 -16.49
N SER A 32 9.34 11.11 -16.80
CA SER A 32 8.25 10.19 -17.13
C SER A 32 7.32 9.98 -15.93
N VAL A 33 6.08 9.56 -16.18
CA VAL A 33 5.09 9.26 -15.12
C VAL A 33 5.65 8.26 -14.08
N GLU A 34 6.42 7.27 -14.53
CA GLU A 34 7.07 6.30 -13.65
C GLU A 34 8.15 6.92 -12.78
N GLU A 35 8.99 7.79 -13.35
CA GLU A 35 10.04 8.51 -12.62
C GLU A 35 9.43 9.52 -11.63
N GLN A 36 8.36 10.21 -12.02
CA GLN A 36 7.58 11.09 -11.14
C GLN A 36 7.08 10.31 -9.91
N ALA A 37 6.52 9.12 -10.12
CA ALA A 37 6.04 8.27 -9.04
C ALA A 37 7.16 7.77 -8.12
N ARG A 38 8.33 7.41 -8.67
CA ARG A 38 9.51 7.01 -7.88
C ARG A 38 10.06 8.18 -7.06
N GLU A 39 10.07 9.39 -7.62
CA GLU A 39 10.49 10.59 -6.90
C GLU A 39 9.50 10.93 -5.76
N ALA A 40 8.20 10.86 -6.03
CA ALA A 40 7.17 11.04 -5.01
C ALA A 40 7.32 10.00 -3.90
N LEU A 41 7.56 8.72 -4.24
CA LEU A 41 7.77 7.65 -3.25
C LEU A 41 8.95 7.96 -2.33
N ASP A 42 10.12 8.29 -2.90
CA ASP A 42 11.32 8.56 -2.12
C ASP A 42 11.11 9.75 -1.17
N PHE A 43 10.46 10.80 -1.66
CA PHE A 43 10.07 11.94 -0.84
C PHE A 43 9.12 11.53 0.30
N LEU A 44 8.02 10.83 0.00
CA LEU A 44 7.02 10.42 0.97
C LEU A 44 7.61 9.51 2.06
N CYS A 45 8.41 8.52 1.66
CA CYS A 45 9.10 7.63 2.61
C CYS A 45 10.00 8.41 3.56
N LYS A 46 10.75 9.39 3.05
CA LYS A 46 11.66 10.21 3.88
C LYS A 46 10.90 11.17 4.79
N THR A 47 9.92 11.90 4.25
CA THR A 47 9.19 12.95 4.95
C THR A 47 8.29 12.39 6.05
N TYR A 48 7.65 11.24 5.79
CA TYR A 48 6.70 10.64 6.73
C TYR A 48 7.23 9.38 7.44
N HIS A 49 8.50 9.04 7.23
CA HIS A 49 9.15 7.85 7.79
C HIS A 49 8.39 6.56 7.47
N LEU A 50 7.92 6.43 6.23
CA LEU A 50 7.16 5.25 5.80
C LEU A 50 8.11 4.13 5.38
N PRO A 51 7.85 2.87 5.80
CA PRO A 51 8.64 1.73 5.37
C PRO A 51 8.44 1.51 3.87
N LYS A 52 9.53 1.46 3.10
CA LYS A 52 9.46 1.32 1.65
C LYS A 52 9.14 -0.12 1.23
N THR A 53 9.84 -1.07 1.85
CA THR A 53 9.73 -2.51 1.60
C THR A 53 9.26 -3.25 2.84
N SER A 54 8.80 -4.49 2.68
CA SER A 54 8.37 -5.34 3.81
C SER A 54 9.43 -5.51 4.90
N LEU A 55 10.71 -5.42 4.53
CA LEU A 55 11.84 -5.57 5.46
C LEU A 55 12.07 -4.31 6.31
N ASP A 56 11.56 -3.16 5.87
CA ASP A 56 11.68 -1.89 6.58
C ASP A 56 10.61 -1.74 7.67
N VAL A 57 9.65 -2.66 7.76
CA VAL A 57 8.58 -2.66 8.78
C VAL A 57 9.13 -3.25 10.09
N GLU A 58 9.46 -2.39 11.05
CA GLU A 58 10.11 -2.79 12.31
C GLU A 58 9.20 -3.58 13.27
N ASN A 59 7.91 -3.21 13.33
CA ASN A 59 6.90 -3.86 14.18
C ASN A 59 5.70 -4.26 13.32
N ARG A 60 5.29 -5.53 13.41
CA ARG A 60 4.14 -6.10 12.69
C ARG A 60 3.03 -6.57 13.64
N ASP A 61 3.00 -6.03 14.84
CA ASP A 61 1.89 -6.23 15.76
C ASP A 61 0.70 -5.35 15.34
N TRP A 62 -0.52 -5.86 15.58
CA TRP A 62 -1.74 -5.09 15.34
C TRP A 62 -1.76 -3.84 16.21
N GLU A 63 -1.98 -2.70 15.57
CA GLU A 63 -2.11 -1.40 16.22
C GLU A 63 -3.58 -0.98 16.30
N ASP A 64 -3.94 -0.33 17.39
CA ASP A 64 -5.23 0.34 17.52
C ASP A 64 -5.28 1.56 16.59
N ALA A 65 -6.22 1.55 15.63
CA ALA A 65 -6.49 2.63 14.69
C ALA A 65 -7.84 3.31 14.99
N GLY A 66 -8.34 3.19 16.23
CA GLY A 66 -9.60 3.75 16.69
C GLY A 66 -10.76 2.80 16.43
N ASP A 67 -11.34 2.87 15.23
CA ASP A 67 -12.51 2.07 14.86
C ASP A 67 -12.13 0.73 14.18
N SER A 68 -10.84 0.48 13.98
CA SER A 68 -10.29 -0.75 13.38
C SER A 68 -8.93 -1.12 13.98
N PHE A 69 -8.46 -2.31 13.64
CA PHE A 69 -7.07 -2.71 13.86
C PHE A 69 -6.27 -2.51 12.56
N TYR A 70 -5.09 -1.95 12.69
CA TYR A 70 -4.18 -1.71 11.59
C TYR A 70 -2.95 -2.61 11.74
N LEU A 71 -2.65 -3.39 10.71
CA LEU A 71 -1.41 -4.14 10.63
C LEU A 71 -0.38 -3.28 9.89
N PRO A 72 0.76 -2.92 10.52
CA PRO A 72 1.79 -2.14 9.85
C PRO A 72 2.25 -2.76 8.53
N ILE A 73 2.32 -1.92 7.51
CA ILE A 73 2.53 -2.31 6.12
C ILE A 73 3.50 -1.33 5.43
N SER A 74 4.26 -1.82 4.46
CA SER A 74 5.14 -1.01 3.63
C SER A 74 4.45 -0.41 2.42
N MET A 75 5.09 0.60 1.83
CA MET A 75 4.63 1.23 0.59
C MET A 75 4.43 0.20 -0.53
N PHE A 76 5.36 -0.73 -0.74
CA PHE A 76 5.22 -1.74 -1.79
C PHE A 76 4.08 -2.72 -1.53
N GLU A 77 3.89 -3.12 -0.27
CA GLU A 77 2.77 -3.99 0.10
C GLU A 77 1.43 -3.26 -0.09
N GLN A 78 1.34 -1.98 0.29
CA GLN A 78 0.12 -1.18 0.14
C GLN A 78 -0.22 -0.90 -1.33
N ILE A 79 0.78 -0.61 -2.17
CA ILE A 79 0.62 -0.46 -3.63
C ILE A 79 0.13 -1.77 -4.24
N ALA A 80 0.71 -2.90 -3.82
CA ALA A 80 0.29 -4.23 -4.27
C ALA A 80 -1.18 -4.53 -3.89
N GLN A 81 -1.62 -4.12 -2.69
CA GLN A 81 -3.03 -4.24 -2.30
C GLN A 81 -3.93 -3.35 -3.16
N LEU A 82 -3.56 -2.08 -3.40
CA LEU A 82 -4.33 -1.19 -4.26
C LEU A 82 -4.48 -1.74 -5.69
N LEU A 83 -3.38 -2.22 -6.28
CA LEU A 83 -3.41 -2.84 -7.61
C LEU A 83 -4.29 -4.09 -7.69
N PHE A 84 -4.45 -4.80 -6.56
CA PHE A 84 -5.31 -5.97 -6.48
C PHE A 84 -6.79 -5.59 -6.41
N VAL A 85 -7.15 -4.52 -5.68
CA VAL A 85 -8.55 -4.08 -5.52
C VAL A 85 -9.04 -3.13 -6.61
N GLU A 86 -8.16 -2.32 -7.19
CA GLU A 86 -8.46 -1.33 -8.24
C GLU A 86 -7.56 -1.58 -9.47
N PRO A 87 -7.63 -2.76 -10.11
CA PRO A 87 -6.71 -3.13 -11.20
C PRO A 87 -6.79 -2.21 -12.43
N GLU A 88 -7.91 -1.50 -12.62
CA GLU A 88 -8.09 -0.51 -13.67
C GLU A 88 -7.33 0.80 -13.41
N ASN A 89 -6.99 1.11 -12.16
CA ASN A 89 -6.26 2.31 -11.79
C ASN A 89 -4.77 2.02 -11.59
N ASN A 90 -4.04 2.07 -12.70
CA ASN A 90 -2.62 1.74 -12.73
C ASN A 90 -1.70 2.96 -12.90
N ASP A 91 -2.19 4.19 -12.66
CA ASP A 91 -1.31 5.36 -12.62
C ASP A 91 -0.40 5.25 -11.39
N PRO A 92 0.93 5.07 -11.57
CA PRO A 92 1.84 4.84 -10.45
C PRO A 92 1.94 6.04 -9.51
N ARG A 93 1.63 7.25 -9.97
CA ARG A 93 1.63 8.46 -9.12
C ARG A 93 0.47 8.41 -8.15
N TYR A 94 -0.72 8.03 -8.63
CA TYR A 94 -1.89 7.82 -7.78
C TYR A 94 -1.61 6.72 -6.75
N LEU A 95 -1.11 5.56 -7.18
CA LEU A 95 -0.84 4.42 -6.31
C LEU A 95 0.12 4.79 -5.17
N VAL A 96 1.20 5.51 -5.48
CA VAL A 96 2.18 5.97 -4.49
C VAL A 96 1.57 6.96 -3.50
N ILE A 97 0.87 7.99 -3.98
CA ILE A 97 0.31 9.03 -3.11
C ILE A 97 -0.81 8.45 -2.23
N ASN A 98 -1.70 7.64 -2.80
CA ASN A 98 -2.80 7.01 -2.06
C ASN A 98 -2.27 6.00 -1.04
N SER A 99 -1.25 5.20 -1.39
CA SER A 99 -0.62 4.28 -0.42
C SER A 99 -0.02 5.02 0.78
N ALA A 100 0.69 6.13 0.53
CA ALA A 100 1.27 6.91 1.61
C ALA A 100 0.19 7.50 2.53
N TYR A 101 -0.90 8.00 1.95
CA TYR A 101 -2.07 8.47 2.69
C TYR A 101 -2.68 7.37 3.56
N LEU A 102 -2.95 6.19 2.99
CA LEU A 102 -3.53 5.06 3.72
C LEU A 102 -2.64 4.64 4.91
N ILE A 103 -1.34 4.50 4.69
CA ILE A 103 -0.37 4.14 5.73
C ILE A 103 -0.31 5.24 6.80
N LYS A 104 -0.19 6.50 6.39
CA LYS A 104 -0.06 7.66 7.30
C LYS A 104 -1.26 7.78 8.25
N HIS A 105 -2.44 7.46 7.75
CA HIS A 105 -3.70 7.54 8.49
C HIS A 105 -4.19 6.20 9.05
N LYS A 106 -3.38 5.13 8.93
CA LYS A 106 -3.72 3.77 9.39
C LYS A 106 -5.05 3.26 8.84
N LEU A 107 -5.34 3.60 7.60
CA LEU A 107 -6.52 3.16 6.88
C LEU A 107 -6.25 1.80 6.23
N VAL A 108 -7.24 0.91 6.29
CA VAL A 108 -7.13 -0.46 5.79
C VAL A 108 -8.02 -0.60 4.56
N ILE A 109 -7.50 -1.23 3.51
CA ILE A 109 -8.28 -1.62 2.33
C ILE A 109 -9.07 -2.88 2.67
N ASP A 110 -10.37 -2.86 2.44
CA ASP A 110 -11.18 -4.07 2.43
C ASP A 110 -10.94 -4.79 1.10
N MET A 111 -10.31 -5.96 1.17
CA MET A 111 -10.03 -6.81 0.00
C MET A 111 -10.95 -8.05 -0.04
N SER A 112 -11.97 -8.12 0.82
CA SER A 112 -12.74 -9.34 1.04
C SER A 112 -13.47 -9.81 -0.21
N GLN A 113 -14.02 -8.89 -1.00
CA GLN A 113 -14.71 -9.22 -2.24
C GLN A 113 -13.73 -9.77 -3.29
N GLU A 114 -12.63 -9.07 -3.54
CA GLU A 114 -11.66 -9.42 -4.57
C GLU A 114 -10.91 -10.71 -4.21
N LEU A 115 -10.63 -10.93 -2.92
CA LEU A 115 -10.10 -12.19 -2.42
C LEU A 115 -11.10 -13.33 -2.65
N SER A 116 -12.39 -13.12 -2.35
CA SER A 116 -13.42 -14.13 -2.59
C SER A 116 -13.56 -14.47 -4.08
N GLU A 117 -13.50 -13.48 -4.96
CA GLU A 117 -13.56 -13.66 -6.41
C GLU A 117 -12.33 -14.39 -6.95
N TYR A 118 -11.14 -14.07 -6.43
CA TYR A 118 -9.88 -14.70 -6.82
C TYR A 118 -9.77 -16.17 -6.36
N LEU A 119 -10.18 -16.44 -5.11
CA LEU A 119 -10.06 -17.76 -4.49
C LEU A 119 -11.15 -18.72 -4.98
N GLY A 120 -12.35 -18.22 -5.27
CA GLY A 120 -13.50 -19.09 -5.55
C GLY A 120 -13.83 -19.97 -4.33
N ASP A 121 -13.71 -21.28 -4.50
CA ASP A 121 -13.95 -22.27 -3.43
C ASP A 121 -12.68 -22.63 -2.63
N ASP A 122 -11.51 -22.10 -3.02
CA ASP A 122 -10.24 -22.41 -2.35
C ASP A 122 -10.10 -21.65 -1.02
N GLU A 123 -9.47 -22.29 -0.03
CA GLU A 123 -9.13 -21.63 1.24
C GLU A 123 -7.87 -20.77 1.10
N LEU A 124 -7.91 -19.55 1.65
CA LEU A 124 -6.74 -18.69 1.78
C LEU A 124 -5.76 -19.29 2.80
N GLN A 125 -4.47 -19.26 2.49
CA GLN A 125 -3.38 -19.55 3.44
C GLN A 125 -2.78 -18.27 3.99
N GLY A 126 -2.76 -17.22 3.17
CA GLY A 126 -2.23 -15.91 3.49
C GLY A 126 -1.93 -15.11 2.23
N LEU A 127 -1.28 -13.96 2.43
CA LEU A 127 -0.98 -12.99 1.39
C LEU A 127 0.53 -12.98 1.13
N GLY A 128 0.91 -13.32 -0.09
CA GLY A 128 2.27 -13.20 -0.59
C GLY A 128 2.49 -11.87 -1.28
N TYR A 129 3.70 -11.32 -1.14
CA TYR A 129 4.10 -10.07 -1.79
C TYR A 129 5.36 -10.27 -2.60
N ARG A 130 5.37 -9.78 -3.84
CA ARG A 130 6.54 -9.78 -4.73
C ARG A 130 6.71 -8.45 -5.46
N GLY A 131 7.83 -8.31 -6.19
CA GLY A 131 8.25 -7.07 -6.83
C GLY A 131 9.47 -6.44 -6.16
N GLU A 132 10.19 -5.60 -6.91
CA GLU A 132 11.34 -4.83 -6.43
C GLU A 132 11.11 -3.32 -6.50
N ASP A 133 10.01 -2.91 -7.14
CA ASP A 133 9.67 -1.52 -7.42
C ASP A 133 8.16 -1.37 -7.54
N ILE A 134 7.66 -0.13 -7.47
CA ILE A 134 6.23 0.23 -7.52
C ILE A 134 5.49 -0.32 -8.74
N LEU A 135 6.19 -0.51 -9.87
CA LEU A 135 5.60 -1.02 -11.11
C LEU A 135 5.52 -2.55 -11.15
N THR A 136 6.21 -3.22 -10.23
CA THR A 136 6.29 -4.69 -10.15
C THR A 136 5.72 -5.24 -8.85
N ALA A 137 5.27 -4.34 -7.97
CA ALA A 137 4.66 -4.68 -6.69
C ALA A 137 3.37 -5.44 -6.94
N GLU A 138 3.26 -6.63 -6.36
CA GLU A 138 2.13 -7.52 -6.61
C GLU A 138 1.74 -8.28 -5.35
N LEU A 139 0.42 -8.33 -5.11
CA LEU A 139 -0.21 -9.15 -4.10
C LEU A 139 -0.58 -10.49 -4.74
N VAL A 140 -0.16 -11.57 -4.10
CA VAL A 140 -0.48 -12.93 -4.51
C VAL A 140 -1.27 -13.57 -3.37
N PRO A 141 -2.60 -13.73 -3.48
CA PRO A 141 -3.36 -14.57 -2.56
C PRO A 141 -2.83 -16.00 -2.66
N VAL A 142 -2.25 -16.51 -1.57
CA VAL A 142 -1.66 -17.85 -1.54
C VAL A 142 -2.71 -18.81 -1.03
N ARG A 143 -3.08 -19.81 -1.84
CA ARG A 143 -4.06 -20.82 -1.46
C ARG A 143 -3.45 -21.83 -0.49
N LYS A 144 -4.31 -22.50 0.27
CA LYS A 144 -3.90 -23.59 1.16
C LYS A 144 -3.21 -24.71 0.39
N GLY A 145 -1.98 -25.02 0.80
CA GLY A 145 -1.14 -26.03 0.15
C GLY A 145 -0.21 -25.47 -0.94
N GLU A 146 -0.35 -24.19 -1.31
CA GLU A 146 0.62 -23.51 -2.17
C GLU A 146 1.83 -23.01 -1.36
N SER A 147 3.00 -23.06 -2.00
CA SER A 147 4.24 -22.52 -1.44
C SER A 147 4.45 -21.09 -1.93
N TRP A 148 4.33 -20.13 -1.01
CA TRP A 148 4.54 -18.70 -1.33
C TRP A 148 5.92 -18.42 -1.95
N SER A 149 6.94 -19.16 -1.53
CA SER A 149 8.30 -19.00 -2.08
C SER A 149 8.41 -19.52 -3.51
N GLU A 150 7.67 -20.58 -3.86
CA GLU A 150 7.60 -21.09 -5.25
C GLU A 150 6.80 -20.15 -6.16
N LEU A 151 5.85 -19.41 -5.60
CA LEU A 151 5.15 -18.32 -6.27
C LEU A 151 6.01 -17.05 -6.47
N GLY A 152 7.28 -17.08 -6.02
CA GLY A 152 8.23 -15.97 -6.15
C GLY A 152 7.97 -14.82 -5.17
N CYS A 153 7.17 -15.05 -4.13
CA CYS A 153 6.95 -14.06 -3.09
C CYS A 153 8.21 -13.87 -2.26
N ARG A 154 8.52 -12.61 -1.94
CA ARG A 154 9.66 -12.22 -1.09
C ARG A 154 9.24 -12.07 0.35
N PHE A 155 7.97 -11.79 0.57
CA PHE A 155 7.38 -11.65 1.87
C PHE A 155 6.00 -12.34 1.89
N PHE A 156 5.60 -12.81 3.06
CA PHE A 156 4.36 -13.56 3.24
C PHE A 156 3.76 -13.26 4.61
N ILE A 157 2.48 -12.89 4.62
CA ILE A 157 1.67 -12.73 5.82
C ILE A 157 0.70 -13.89 5.87
N LYS A 158 0.82 -14.72 6.90
CA LYS A 158 -0.12 -15.83 7.10
C LYS A 158 -1.46 -15.27 7.57
N GLU A 159 -2.55 -15.84 7.07
CA GLU A 159 -3.86 -15.58 7.67
C GLU A 159 -3.86 -16.06 9.13
N VAL A 160 -4.22 -15.17 10.04
CA VAL A 160 -4.46 -15.52 11.44
C VAL A 160 -5.95 -15.81 11.54
N GLY A 161 -6.29 -17.11 11.52
CA GLY A 161 -7.67 -17.58 11.69
C GLY A 161 -8.22 -17.39 13.09
#